data_AF-A0A7S4IGB3-F1
#
_entry.id   AF-A0A7S4IGB3-F1
#
_cell.length_a   1.000
_cell.length_b   1.000
_cell.length_c   1.000
_cell.angle_alpha   90.00
_cell.angle_beta   90.00
_cell.angle_gamma   90.00
#
_symmetry.space_group_name_H-M   'P 1'
#
loop_
_entity.id
_entity.type
_entity.pdbx_description
1 polymer ?
#
loop_
_entity_poly.entity_id
_entity_poly.type
_entity_poly.pdbx_seq_one_letter_code
_entity_poly.pdbx_strand_id
1 'polypeptide(L)'
;DYHFNIKPEDMVEEGYHRYSYSISKFPGKMPTIRLRDFSRGHRAGITTVDLKFRNGDTMAEMFDIIGTPAEQYLDTAVQKVEQDVHACDVRWSRGTRLFLDYSPAIETVDDVALLFPEFIKDSGVNKEKNSIKKQSMDVHYWQSSYRGSLEDGMN
;
A
#
# COMPACT_ATOMS: atom_id res chain seq x y z
N ASP A 1 28.72 18.08 -11.98
CA ASP A 1 28.61 17.19 -10.82
C ASP A 1 27.55 17.70 -9.86
N TYR A 2 26.40 17.04 -9.83
CA TYR A 2 25.35 17.33 -8.85
C TYR A 2 25.65 16.52 -7.58
N HIS A 3 26.06 17.20 -6.51
CA HIS A 3 26.23 16.57 -5.22
C HIS A 3 24.93 16.67 -4.43
N PHE A 4 24.22 15.54 -4.27
CA PHE A 4 23.11 15.43 -3.32
C PHE A 4 23.67 15.42 -1.89
N ASN A 5 23.77 16.59 -1.27
CA ASN A 5 24.18 16.71 0.12
C ASN A 5 22.95 16.71 1.03
N ILE A 6 22.39 15.52 1.29
CA ILE A 6 21.24 15.34 2.19
C ILE A 6 21.75 15.29 3.63
N LYS A 7 21.27 16.18 4.49
CA LYS A 7 21.59 16.19 5.91
C LYS A 7 20.47 15.56 6.75
N PRO A 8 20.73 15.13 8.00
CA PRO A 8 19.69 14.62 8.89
C PRO A 8 18.53 15.59 9.11
N GLU A 9 18.81 16.90 9.17
CA GLU A 9 17.78 17.96 9.31
C GLU A 9 16.84 18.08 8.11
N ASP A 10 17.24 17.56 6.95
CA ASP A 10 16.39 17.49 5.76
C ASP A 10 15.48 16.25 5.77
N MET A 11 15.72 15.31 6.67
CA MET A 11 14.98 14.05 6.73
C MET A 11 13.72 14.17 7.59
N VAL A 12 12.63 13.64 7.06
CA VAL A 12 11.41 13.40 7.83
C VAL A 12 11.47 11.97 8.37
N GLU A 13 11.35 11.84 9.68
CA GLU A 13 11.33 10.56 10.41
C GLU A 13 9.92 10.13 10.78
N GLU A 14 9.66 8.83 10.64
CA GLU A 14 8.41 8.21 11.06
C GLU A 14 8.65 6.84 11.69
N GLY A 15 7.82 6.53 12.69
CA GLY A 15 7.76 5.21 13.32
C GLY A 15 6.37 4.63 13.17
N TYR A 16 6.26 3.36 12.81
CA TYR A 16 4.97 2.69 12.66
C TYR A 16 5.03 1.19 12.95
N HIS A 17 3.89 0.64 13.36
CA HIS A 17 3.65 -0.79 13.46
C HIS A 17 3.09 -1.30 12.15
N ARG A 18 3.70 -2.35 11.56
CA ARG A 18 3.26 -2.89 10.27
C ARG A 18 2.69 -4.29 10.39
N TYR A 19 1.51 -4.48 9.82
CA TYR A 19 0.87 -5.78 9.67
C TYR A 19 0.66 -6.08 8.19
N SER A 20 0.98 -7.31 7.77
CA SER A 20 0.77 -7.74 6.38
C SER A 20 -0.12 -8.96 6.34
N TYR A 21 -0.99 -8.99 5.34
CA TYR A 21 -2.07 -9.93 5.21
C TYR A 21 -2.13 -10.42 3.76
N SER A 22 -2.41 -11.70 3.60
CA SER A 22 -2.67 -12.31 2.29
C SER A 22 -3.97 -13.06 2.31
N ILE A 23 -4.63 -13.08 1.17
CA ILE A 23 -5.82 -13.88 0.95
C ILE A 23 -5.35 -15.22 0.41
N SER A 24 -5.73 -16.32 1.07
CA SER A 24 -5.20 -17.66 0.76
C SER A 24 -5.65 -18.18 -0.60
N LYS A 25 -6.78 -17.70 -1.13
CA LYS A 25 -7.33 -18.05 -2.43
C LYS A 25 -7.90 -16.81 -3.11
N PHE A 26 -7.14 -16.25 -4.05
CA PHE A 26 -7.57 -15.16 -4.93
C PHE A 26 -7.36 -15.60 -6.38
N PRO A 27 -8.36 -15.48 -7.28
CA PRO A 27 -8.14 -15.77 -8.68
C PRO A 27 -7.29 -14.66 -9.30
N GLY A 28 -6.17 -15.06 -9.91
CA GLY A 28 -5.21 -14.14 -10.52
C GLY A 28 -4.11 -13.69 -9.56
N LYS A 29 -3.67 -12.43 -9.70
CA LYS A 29 -2.52 -11.90 -8.96
C LYS A 29 -2.92 -11.68 -7.50
N MET A 30 -2.25 -12.40 -6.59
CA MET A 30 -2.54 -12.35 -5.17
C MET A 30 -2.19 -10.97 -4.60
N PRO A 31 -3.16 -10.23 -4.05
CA PRO A 31 -2.90 -8.96 -3.42
C PRO A 31 -2.22 -9.15 -2.07
N THR A 32 -1.45 -8.15 -1.69
CA THR A 32 -1.00 -7.97 -0.30
C THR A 32 -1.80 -6.83 0.30
N ILE A 33 -2.47 -7.10 1.43
CA ILE A 33 -3.05 -6.04 2.26
C ILE A 33 -2.02 -5.69 3.33
N ARG A 34 -1.80 -4.40 3.57
CA ARG A 34 -0.86 -3.94 4.57
C ARG A 34 -1.47 -2.82 5.40
N LEU A 35 -1.42 -2.98 6.71
CA LEU A 35 -1.83 -1.98 7.67
C LEU A 35 -0.58 -1.37 8.31
N ARG A 36 -0.59 -0.05 8.50
CA ARG A 36 0.46 0.68 9.22
C ARG A 36 -0.16 1.64 10.20
N ASP A 37 0.15 1.44 11.46
CA ASP A 37 -0.26 2.34 12.54
C ASP A 37 0.92 3.23 12.90
N PHE A 38 0.85 4.50 12.51
CA PHE A 38 1.92 5.46 12.75
C PHE A 38 1.90 5.93 14.20
N SER A 39 2.97 5.61 14.93
CA SER A 39 3.15 5.96 16.34
C SER A 39 4.07 7.17 16.54
N ARG A 40 4.82 7.57 15.51
CA ARG A 40 5.74 8.72 15.54
C ARG A 40 5.83 9.41 14.17
N GLY A 41 6.07 10.72 14.19
CA GLY A 41 6.30 11.55 13.01
C GLY A 41 5.10 12.38 12.60
N HIS A 42 5.13 12.99 11.42
CA HIS A 42 4.05 13.87 10.94
C HIS A 42 2.72 13.14 10.71
N ARG A 43 2.74 11.81 10.53
CA ARG A 43 1.54 10.96 10.44
C ARG A 43 1.16 10.27 11.75
N ALA A 44 1.76 10.64 12.89
CA ALA A 44 1.39 10.02 14.17
C ALA A 44 -0.12 10.10 14.42
N GLY A 45 -0.73 8.98 14.80
CA GLY A 45 -2.18 8.84 14.98
C GLY A 45 -2.96 8.50 13.71
N ILE A 46 -2.31 8.41 12.55
CA ILE A 46 -2.93 7.97 11.29
C ILE A 46 -2.65 6.48 11.09
N THR A 47 -3.65 5.76 10.61
CA THR A 47 -3.50 4.41 10.07
C THR A 47 -3.54 4.46 8.55
N THR A 48 -2.63 3.74 7.88
CA THR A 48 -2.76 3.52 6.44
C THR A 48 -3.09 2.08 6.13
N VAL A 49 -4.01 1.85 5.20
CA VAL A 49 -4.31 0.52 4.66
C VAL A 49 -3.97 0.51 3.18
N ASP A 50 -2.98 -0.30 2.80
CA ASP A 50 -2.60 -0.53 1.41
C ASP A 50 -3.27 -1.81 0.89
N LEU A 51 -3.81 -1.75 -0.33
CA LEU A 51 -4.07 -2.90 -1.19
C LEU A 51 -3.05 -2.86 -2.34
N LYS A 52 -2.10 -3.81 -2.36
CA LYS A 52 -1.01 -3.83 -3.35
C LYS A 52 -1.00 -5.11 -4.18
N PHE A 53 -1.03 -4.94 -5.50
CA PHE A 53 -0.80 -5.99 -6.49
C PHE A 53 0.62 -5.84 -7.04
N ARG A 54 1.31 -6.96 -7.26
CA ARG A 54 2.72 -7.01 -7.68
C ARG A 54 2.89 -7.89 -8.91
N ASN A 55 4.10 -7.85 -9.48
CA ASN A 55 4.56 -8.73 -10.56
C ASN A 55 3.78 -8.55 -11.87
N GLY A 56 3.46 -7.32 -12.24
CA GLY A 56 2.88 -6.95 -13.53
C GLY A 56 3.92 -7.00 -14.62
N ASP A 57 3.57 -7.55 -15.78
CA ASP A 57 4.49 -7.61 -16.91
C ASP A 57 4.52 -6.27 -17.64
N THR A 58 3.39 -5.56 -17.64
CA THR A 58 3.26 -4.23 -18.26
C THR A 58 2.59 -3.22 -17.34
N MET A 59 2.86 -1.94 -17.59
CA MET A 59 2.18 -0.84 -16.91
C MET A 59 0.67 -0.85 -17.19
N ALA A 60 0.28 -1.13 -18.44
CA ALA A 60 -1.13 -1.16 -18.87
C ALA A 60 -1.92 -2.22 -18.09
N GLU A 61 -1.36 -3.43 -17.94
CA GLU A 61 -1.97 -4.49 -17.13
C GLU A 61 -2.28 -4.01 -15.70
N MET A 62 -1.39 -3.21 -15.10
CA MET A 62 -1.58 -2.71 -13.75
C MET A 62 -2.68 -1.64 -13.64
N PHE A 63 -2.95 -0.87 -14.70
CA PHE A 63 -4.04 0.11 -14.72
C PHE A 63 -5.44 -0.51 -14.73
N ASP A 64 -5.57 -1.76 -15.17
CA ASP A 64 -6.85 -2.46 -15.24
C ASP A 64 -7.15 -3.31 -13.98
N ILE A 65 -6.21 -3.36 -13.02
CA ILE A 65 -6.40 -4.13 -11.79
C ILE A 65 -7.39 -3.44 -10.84
N ILE A 66 -8.33 -4.23 -10.32
CA ILE A 66 -9.31 -3.84 -9.31
C ILE A 66 -8.66 -3.38 -8.00
N GLY A 67 -9.29 -2.45 -7.30
CA GLY A 67 -8.78 -1.94 -6.03
C GLY A 67 -9.17 -0.51 -5.72
N THR A 68 -10.29 -0.04 -6.28
CA THR A 68 -10.84 1.28 -6.01
C THR A 68 -11.22 1.37 -4.53
N PRO A 69 -10.91 2.48 -3.85
CA PRO A 69 -11.40 2.77 -2.51
C PRO A 69 -12.93 2.72 -2.43
N ALA A 70 -13.47 2.40 -1.26
CA ALA A 70 -14.87 2.67 -0.98
C ALA A 70 -15.15 4.18 -1.09
N GLU A 71 -16.38 4.54 -1.46
CA GLU A 71 -16.79 5.92 -1.78
C GLU A 71 -16.41 6.91 -0.68
N GLN A 72 -16.62 6.54 0.59
CA GLN A 72 -16.30 7.38 1.75
C GLN A 72 -14.80 7.62 1.96
N TYR A 73 -13.91 6.93 1.25
CA TYR A 73 -12.46 7.09 1.37
C TYR A 73 -11.81 7.71 0.13
N LEU A 74 -12.57 8.05 -0.92
CA LEU A 74 -12.04 8.57 -2.18
C LEU A 74 -11.15 9.81 -1.98
N ASP A 75 -11.54 10.73 -1.10
CA ASP A 75 -10.82 11.99 -0.84
C ASP A 75 -9.50 11.79 -0.08
N THR A 76 -9.36 10.67 0.61
CA THR A 76 -8.16 10.35 1.41
C THR A 76 -7.26 9.35 0.72
N ALA A 77 -7.72 8.73 -0.37
CA ALA A 77 -7.02 7.64 -1.01
C ALA A 77 -5.94 8.13 -1.98
N VAL A 78 -4.83 7.40 -2.04
CA VAL A 78 -3.79 7.57 -3.06
C VAL A 78 -3.70 6.28 -3.87
N GLN A 79 -3.90 6.40 -5.18
CA GLN A 79 -3.69 5.33 -6.14
C GLN A 79 -2.41 5.56 -6.92
N LYS A 80 -1.60 4.51 -7.11
CA LYS A 80 -0.35 4.59 -7.86
C LYS A 80 -0.07 3.31 -8.63
N VAL A 81 0.56 3.48 -9.78
CA VAL A 81 1.22 2.41 -10.55
C VAL A 81 2.71 2.71 -10.54
N GLU A 82 3.52 1.75 -10.13
CA GLU A 82 4.96 1.89 -9.94
C GLU A 82 5.70 0.80 -10.71
N GLN A 83 6.81 1.19 -11.35
CA GLN A 83 7.80 0.25 -11.89
C GLN A 83 8.72 -0.21 -10.74
N ASP A 84 8.73 -1.51 -10.45
CA ASP A 84 9.64 -2.16 -9.53
C ASP A 84 10.87 -2.62 -10.34
N VAL A 85 11.89 -1.77 -10.40
CA VAL A 85 13.12 -2.03 -11.16
C VAL A 85 14.03 -2.90 -10.31
N HIS A 86 14.20 -4.16 -10.75
CA HIS A 86 15.18 -5.07 -10.18
C HIS A 86 16.28 -5.35 -11.22
N ALA A 87 17.48 -5.73 -10.78
CA ALA A 87 18.65 -5.84 -11.65
C ALA A 87 18.47 -6.84 -12.82
N CYS A 88 17.56 -7.81 -12.66
CA CYS A 88 17.35 -8.88 -13.63
C CYS A 88 16.02 -8.77 -14.39
N ASP A 89 15.10 -7.93 -13.92
CA ASP A 89 13.76 -7.83 -14.48
C ASP A 89 13.07 -6.50 -14.11
N VAL A 90 12.20 -6.07 -15.01
CA VAL A 90 11.31 -4.94 -14.80
C VAL A 90 9.94 -5.50 -14.50
N ARG A 91 9.39 -5.16 -13.33
CA ARG A 91 8.02 -5.50 -12.97
C ARG A 91 7.22 -4.25 -12.70
N TRP A 92 5.91 -4.37 -12.79
CA TRP A 92 4.98 -3.30 -12.42
C TRP A 92 4.17 -3.70 -11.18
N SER A 93 3.75 -2.70 -10.42
CA SER A 93 2.89 -2.89 -9.26
C SER A 93 1.84 -1.79 -9.19
N ARG A 94 0.64 -2.15 -8.74
CA ARG A 94 -0.44 -1.20 -8.42
C ARG A 94 -0.68 -1.19 -6.93
N GLY A 95 -0.83 0.00 -6.37
CA GLY A 95 -1.21 0.17 -4.98
C GLY A 95 -2.30 1.21 -4.82
N THR A 96 -3.31 0.87 -4.03
CA THR A 96 -4.24 1.84 -3.45
C THR A 96 -3.93 1.94 -1.97
N ARG A 97 -3.75 3.16 -1.45
CA ARG A 97 -3.54 3.43 -0.03
C ARG A 97 -4.66 4.32 0.50
N LEU A 98 -5.31 3.89 1.57
CA LEU A 98 -6.23 4.71 2.35
C LEU A 98 -5.50 5.31 3.54
N PHE A 99 -5.96 6.48 3.99
CA PHE A 99 -5.47 7.16 5.19
C PHE A 99 -6.68 7.31 6.12
N LEU A 100 -6.62 6.63 7.26
CA LEU A 100 -7.69 6.50 8.23
C LEU A 100 -7.27 7.14 9.55
N ASP A 101 -8.23 7.69 10.27
CA ASP A 101 -8.09 8.19 11.64
C ASP A 101 -8.33 7.10 12.70
N TYR A 102 -8.53 5.86 12.26
CA TYR A 102 -8.70 4.68 13.12
C TYR A 102 -7.97 3.46 12.53
N SER A 103 -7.61 2.50 13.38
CA SER A 103 -7.02 1.22 12.96
C SER A 103 -8.11 0.16 12.80
N PRO A 104 -8.44 -0.26 11.56
CA PRO A 104 -9.46 -1.29 11.33
C PRO A 104 -8.97 -2.68 11.74
N ALA A 105 -9.86 -3.48 12.31
CA ALA A 105 -9.64 -4.92 12.42
C ALA A 105 -9.77 -5.56 11.02
N ILE A 106 -8.75 -6.28 10.58
CA ILE A 106 -8.74 -7.00 9.29
C ILE A 106 -8.59 -8.49 9.58
N GLU A 107 -9.71 -9.18 9.72
CA GLU A 107 -9.76 -10.60 10.04
C GLU A 107 -10.28 -11.43 8.86
N THR A 108 -11.17 -10.83 8.08
CA THR A 108 -11.90 -11.45 6.99
C THR A 108 -11.77 -10.65 5.71
N VAL A 109 -12.09 -11.33 4.61
CA VAL A 109 -12.17 -10.69 3.29
C VAL A 109 -13.29 -9.64 3.25
N ASP A 110 -14.36 -9.80 4.05
CA ASP A 110 -15.42 -8.80 4.14
C ASP A 110 -14.93 -7.50 4.79
N ASP A 111 -14.05 -7.56 5.78
CA ASP A 111 -13.45 -6.36 6.38
C ASP A 111 -12.66 -5.55 5.34
N VAL A 112 -11.96 -6.25 4.44
CA VAL A 112 -11.25 -5.61 3.31
C VAL A 112 -12.25 -5.06 2.29
N ALA A 113 -13.38 -5.72 2.08
CA ALA A 113 -14.42 -5.27 1.15
C ALA A 113 -15.06 -3.94 1.58
N LEU A 114 -15.13 -3.68 2.89
CA LEU A 114 -15.60 -2.39 3.43
C LEU A 114 -14.67 -1.24 3.04
N LEU A 115 -13.39 -1.53 2.80
CA LEU A 115 -12.36 -0.56 2.40
C LEU A 115 -12.20 -0.49 0.87
N PHE A 116 -12.35 -1.63 0.19
CA PHE A 116 -12.15 -1.78 -1.26
C PHE A 116 -13.29 -2.64 -1.84
N PRO A 117 -14.46 -2.09 -2.16
CA PRO A 117 -15.65 -2.89 -2.49
C PRO A 117 -15.54 -3.65 -3.82
N GLU A 118 -14.90 -3.06 -4.83
CA GLU A 118 -14.67 -3.71 -6.14
C GLU A 118 -13.78 -4.95 -6.01
N PHE A 119 -12.93 -4.97 -4.99
CA PHE A 119 -12.02 -6.07 -4.71
C PHE A 119 -12.74 -7.42 -4.56
N ILE A 120 -14.00 -7.42 -4.07
CA ILE A 120 -14.79 -8.65 -3.91
C ILE A 120 -15.77 -8.88 -5.05
N LYS A 121 -16.33 -7.79 -5.60
CA LYS A 121 -17.35 -7.88 -6.64
C LYS A 121 -16.83 -8.58 -7.90
N ASP A 122 -15.58 -8.30 -8.26
CA ASP A 122 -15.01 -8.76 -9.53
C ASP A 122 -14.04 -9.94 -9.38
N SER A 123 -13.69 -10.31 -8.14
CA SER A 123 -12.73 -11.38 -7.89
C SER A 123 -13.35 -12.76 -7.69
N GLY A 124 -14.67 -12.92 -7.64
CA GLY A 124 -15.29 -14.25 -7.42
C GLY A 124 -14.85 -14.93 -6.10
N VAL A 125 -14.26 -14.18 -5.16
CA VAL A 125 -13.78 -14.67 -3.88
C VAL A 125 -14.98 -15.03 -3.01
N ASN A 126 -15.08 -16.31 -2.63
CA ASN A 126 -16.13 -16.77 -1.73
C ASN A 126 -15.90 -16.19 -0.32
N LYS A 127 -16.79 -15.28 0.10
CA LYS A 127 -16.71 -14.55 1.37
C LYS A 127 -16.66 -15.46 2.59
N GLU A 128 -17.45 -16.52 2.61
CA GLU A 128 -17.63 -17.41 3.77
C GLU A 128 -16.46 -18.36 4.02
N LYS A 129 -15.53 -18.51 3.07
CA LYS A 129 -14.44 -19.51 3.13
C LYS A 129 -13.04 -18.92 3.17
N ASN A 130 -12.88 -17.61 3.03
CA ASN A 130 -11.56 -16.99 2.87
C ASN A 130 -11.19 -16.20 4.11
N SER A 131 -10.59 -16.90 5.08
CA SER A 131 -9.83 -16.25 6.15
C SER A 131 -8.65 -15.48 5.56
N ILE A 132 -8.43 -14.28 6.04
CA ILE A 132 -7.20 -13.57 5.75
C ILE A 132 -6.09 -14.16 6.63
N LYS A 133 -4.98 -14.55 6.00
CA LYS A 133 -3.82 -15.03 6.73
C LYS A 133 -2.91 -13.85 7.05
N LYS A 134 -2.72 -13.56 8.34
CA LYS A 134 -1.67 -12.64 8.81
C LYS A 134 -0.32 -13.25 8.47
N GLN A 135 0.42 -12.59 7.57
CA GLN A 135 1.70 -13.07 7.07
C GLN A 135 2.88 -12.61 7.94
N SER A 136 2.76 -11.44 8.57
CA SER A 136 3.77 -10.91 9.48
C SER A 136 3.12 -10.39 10.75
N MET A 137 3.69 -10.73 11.89
CA MET A 137 3.37 -10.08 13.16
C MET A 137 3.88 -8.63 13.15
N ASP A 138 3.41 -7.86 14.13
CA ASP A 138 3.81 -6.48 14.37
C ASP A 138 5.32 -6.28 14.19
N VAL A 139 5.71 -5.58 13.14
CA VAL A 139 7.10 -5.17 12.96
C VAL A 139 7.14 -3.66 13.16
N HIS A 140 7.92 -3.24 14.13
CA HIS A 140 8.22 -1.84 14.34
C HIS A 140 9.20 -1.37 13.27
N TYR A 141 8.75 -0.43 12.44
CA TYR A 141 9.56 0.16 11.38
C TYR A 141 9.95 1.59 11.74
N TRP A 142 11.17 1.92 11.36
CA TRP A 142 11.71 3.26 11.36
C TRP A 142 12.05 3.65 9.93
N GLN A 143 11.49 4.77 9.48
CA GLN A 143 11.70 5.27 8.12
C GLN A 143 12.17 6.72 8.17
N SER A 144 13.28 6.99 7.47
CA SER A 144 13.76 8.34 7.18
C SER A 144 13.59 8.61 5.70
N SER A 145 12.99 9.74 5.34
CA SER A 145 12.74 10.12 3.94
C SER A 145 13.11 11.58 3.69
N TYR A 146 13.63 11.85 2.50
CA TYR A 146 13.94 13.20 2.01
C TYR A 146 13.23 13.42 0.68
N ARG A 147 12.73 14.64 0.45
CA ARG A 147 12.21 15.07 -0.85
C ARG A 147 13.21 16.05 -1.45
N GLY A 148 13.93 15.62 -2.48
CA GLY A 148 14.78 16.49 -3.29
C GLY A 148 14.08 16.92 -4.57
N SER A 149 14.50 18.06 -5.12
CA SER A 149 14.14 18.53 -6.45
C SER A 149 15.42 18.77 -7.25
N LEU A 150 15.41 18.51 -8.56
CA LEU A 150 16.49 18.92 -9.45
C LEU A 150 16.42 20.44 -9.68
N GLU A 151 17.56 21.06 -10.02
CA GLU A 151 17.70 22.53 -10.20
C GLU A 151 16.77 23.11 -11.28
N ASP A 152 16.25 22.27 -12.19
CA ASP A 152 15.31 22.65 -13.24
C ASP A 152 13.83 22.57 -12.83
N GLY A 153 13.54 22.27 -11.56
CA GLY A 153 12.18 22.18 -11.04
C GLY A 153 11.45 20.90 -11.43
N MET A 154 12.12 19.93 -12.07
CA MET A 154 11.56 18.59 -12.24
C MET A 154 11.52 17.90 -10.86
N ASN A 155 10.31 17.46 -10.49
CA ASN A 155 10.03 16.66 -9.29
C ASN A 155 9.96 15.17 -9.65
#